data_AF-A0A4R7UU56-F1
#
_entry.id   AF-A0A4R7UU56-F1
#
_cell.length_a   1.000
_cell.length_b   1.000
_cell.length_c   1.000
_cell.angle_alpha   90.00
_cell.angle_beta   90.00
_cell.angle_gamma   90.00
#
_symmetry.space_group_name_H-M   'P 1'
#
loop_
_entity.id
_entity.type
_entity.pdbx_description
1 polymer ?
#
loop_
_entity_poly.entity_id
_entity_poly.type
_entity_poly.pdbx_seq_one_letter_code
_entity_poly.pdbx_strand_id
1 'polypeptide(L)'
;MYGRFGFDYALPRRSPEPELENRVVGLVSASEAAQFGYKPAWYADHARRVADAKSRQEKWSAPMLGVLNGDGPSKVKGVDVPVGGCNAEARRILGRNTEGKPGDEGFVLHLEGTAGQLAEKDSRLRAVFAKWSECMAASGYYYRDPWQANGDPAFGADIASAAEIATATADVACRDKHNVNGVWVALQAAYQDQLIESNADALRRHGSATAGQLRHATNVLAGNR
;
A
#
# COMPACT_ATOMS: atom_id res chain seq x y z
N MET A 1 20.86 -24.58 -1.48
CA MET A 1 19.95 -25.73 -1.70
C MET A 1 19.29 -25.49 -3.04
N TYR A 2 19.58 -26.28 -4.07
CA TYR A 2 19.03 -26.04 -5.41
C TYR A 2 17.51 -26.22 -5.38
N GLY A 3 16.77 -25.24 -5.92
CA GLY A 3 15.31 -25.35 -6.07
C GLY A 3 14.91 -26.47 -7.04
N ARG A 4 13.62 -26.82 -7.12
CA ARG A 4 13.07 -27.90 -7.97
C ARG A 4 13.59 -27.93 -9.42
N PHE A 5 13.88 -26.75 -9.99
CA PHE A 5 14.37 -26.59 -11.37
C PHE A 5 15.89 -26.37 -11.48
N GLY A 6 16.63 -26.56 -10.38
CA GLY A 6 18.08 -26.45 -10.33
C GLY A 6 18.60 -25.03 -10.53
N PHE A 7 17.79 -24.02 -10.20
CA PHE A 7 18.27 -22.65 -10.00
C PHE A 7 18.78 -22.50 -8.58
N ASP A 8 19.94 -21.89 -8.42
CA ASP A 8 20.41 -21.40 -7.13
C ASP A 8 19.94 -19.95 -6.98
N TYR A 9 19.26 -19.65 -5.89
CA TYR A 9 18.77 -18.32 -5.58
C TYR A 9 18.74 -18.15 -4.07
N ALA A 10 19.53 -17.21 -3.57
CA ALA A 10 19.45 -16.81 -2.18
C ALA A 10 18.18 -15.99 -1.99
N LEU A 11 17.20 -16.55 -1.26
CA LEU A 11 16.05 -15.76 -0.83
C LEU A 11 16.56 -14.58 -0.01
N PRO A 12 16.16 -13.34 -0.34
CA PRO A 12 16.54 -12.19 0.47
C PRO A 12 16.01 -12.41 1.88
N ARG A 13 16.84 -12.13 2.90
CA ARG A 13 16.34 -12.05 4.27
C ARG A 13 15.27 -10.97 4.31
N ARG A 14 14.01 -11.37 4.50
CA ARG A 14 12.94 -10.42 4.78
C ARG A 14 13.14 -9.94 6.21
N SER A 15 13.59 -8.71 6.38
CA SER A 15 13.37 -8.00 7.64
C SER A 15 11.88 -7.72 7.74
N PRO A 16 11.28 -7.77 8.95
CA PRO A 16 9.96 -7.19 9.15
C PRO A 16 10.01 -5.77 8.61
N GLU A 17 9.21 -5.47 7.59
CA GLU A 17 9.01 -4.08 7.23
C GLU A 17 8.32 -3.42 8.44
N PRO A 18 8.74 -2.21 8.86
CA PRO A 18 7.94 -1.48 9.82
C PRO A 18 6.52 -1.41 9.27
N GLU A 19 5.52 -1.55 10.14
CA GLU A 19 4.13 -1.29 9.76
C GLU A 19 4.12 0.12 9.17
N LEU A 20 4.02 0.18 7.84
CA LEU A 20 4.08 1.46 7.14
C LEU A 20 2.84 2.20 7.61
N GLU A 21 3.05 3.30 8.32
CA GLU A 21 1.97 4.13 8.80
C GLU A 21 1.12 4.54 7.60
N ASN A 22 -0.07 3.96 7.50
CA ASN A 22 -0.98 4.25 6.41
C ASN A 22 -1.59 5.62 6.68
N ARG A 23 -0.99 6.66 6.09
CA ARG A 23 -1.46 8.04 6.19
C ARG A 23 -2.67 8.26 5.27
N VAL A 24 -3.78 7.59 5.60
CA VAL A 24 -5.00 7.53 4.77
C VAL A 24 -5.57 8.92 4.45
N VAL A 25 -5.38 9.90 5.34
CA VAL A 25 -5.79 11.31 5.16
C VAL A 25 -4.61 12.28 5.09
N GLY A 26 -3.41 11.75 4.83
CA GLY A 26 -2.15 12.50 4.76
C GLY A 26 -1.54 12.83 6.13
N LEU A 27 -0.75 13.90 6.16
CA LEU A 27 -0.04 14.37 7.35
C LEU A 27 -1.01 14.92 8.42
N VAL A 28 -0.93 14.39 9.64
CA VAL A 28 -1.77 14.81 10.77
C VAL A 28 -0.98 15.26 12.00
N SER A 29 0.28 14.85 12.13
CA SER A 29 1.10 15.12 13.31
C SER A 29 1.90 16.41 13.16
N ALA A 30 1.68 17.36 14.06
CA ALA A 30 2.44 18.60 14.10
C ALA A 30 3.93 18.37 14.43
N SER A 31 4.23 17.40 15.30
CA SER A 31 5.61 17.09 15.68
C SER A 31 6.37 16.41 14.54
N GLU A 32 5.70 15.59 13.72
CA GLU A 32 6.30 15.02 12.53
C GLU A 32 6.46 16.05 11.42
N ALA A 33 5.46 16.92 11.21
CA ALA A 33 5.55 18.02 10.24
C ALA A 33 6.79 18.90 10.48
N ALA A 34 7.02 19.25 11.76
CA ALA A 34 8.15 20.07 12.18
C ALA A 34 9.52 19.40 12.02
N GLN A 35 9.58 18.06 12.00
CA GLN A 35 10.84 17.30 11.95
C GLN A 35 11.13 16.71 10.57
N PHE A 36 10.09 16.28 9.85
CA PHE A 36 10.19 15.46 8.65
C PHE A 36 9.39 16.02 7.47
N GLY A 37 8.77 17.19 7.61
CA GLY A 37 7.94 17.76 6.55
C GLY A 37 6.75 16.84 6.22
N TYR A 38 6.54 16.56 4.94
CA TYR A 38 5.47 15.65 4.51
C TYR A 38 5.86 14.16 4.63
N LYS A 39 7.12 13.88 4.97
CA LYS A 39 7.64 12.51 5.06
C LYS A 39 7.35 11.91 6.43
N PRO A 40 7.16 10.58 6.52
CA PRO A 40 7.17 9.90 7.79
C PRO A 40 8.59 9.79 8.36
N ALA A 41 8.69 9.68 9.69
CA ALA A 41 9.96 9.58 10.41
C ALA A 41 10.85 8.43 9.89
N TRP A 42 10.24 7.35 9.39
CA TRP A 42 10.93 6.18 8.88
C TRP A 42 11.40 6.30 7.41
N TYR A 43 10.99 7.33 6.67
CA TYR A 43 11.17 7.40 5.21
C TYR A 43 12.62 7.36 4.78
N ALA A 44 13.47 8.25 5.32
CA ALA A 44 14.86 8.35 4.92
C ALA A 44 15.64 7.04 5.18
N ASP A 45 15.30 6.36 6.28
CA ASP A 45 15.91 5.08 6.61
C ASP A 45 15.42 3.94 5.72
N HIS A 46 14.12 3.93 5.41
CA HIS A 46 13.54 3.02 4.43
C HIS A 46 14.16 3.23 3.04
N ALA A 47 14.29 4.46 2.57
CA ALA A 47 14.90 4.79 1.27
C ALA A 47 16.35 4.26 1.18
N ARG A 48 17.16 4.46 2.23
CA ARG A 48 18.51 3.89 2.32
C ARG A 48 18.51 2.36 2.27
N ARG A 49 17.64 1.71 3.05
CA ARG A 49 17.52 0.24 3.06
C ARG A 49 17.11 -0.30 1.69
N VAL A 50 16.18 0.37 1.01
CA VAL A 50 15.75 -0.01 -0.34
C VAL A 50 16.89 0.15 -1.34
N ALA A 51 17.66 1.23 -1.28
CA ALA A 51 18.82 1.43 -2.14
C ALA A 51 19.90 0.34 -1.93
N ASP A 52 20.21 0.02 -0.68
CA ASP A 52 21.15 -1.04 -0.29
C ASP A 52 20.65 -2.44 -0.66
N ALA A 53 19.35 -2.70 -0.54
CA ALA A 53 18.75 -3.94 -1.02
C ALA A 53 18.83 -4.06 -2.55
N LYS A 54 18.52 -2.99 -3.29
CA LYS A 54 18.60 -2.94 -4.76
C LYS A 54 20.03 -3.10 -5.27
N SER A 55 21.03 -2.52 -4.60
CA SER A 55 22.43 -2.63 -5.02
C SER A 55 22.98 -4.05 -4.91
N ARG A 56 22.45 -4.83 -3.95
CA ARG A 56 22.79 -6.25 -3.74
C ARG A 56 21.80 -7.22 -4.40
N GLN A 57 20.79 -6.71 -5.09
CA GLN A 57 19.76 -7.56 -5.67
C GLN A 57 20.33 -8.30 -6.89
N GLU A 58 20.47 -9.62 -6.76
CA GLU A 58 20.77 -10.46 -7.91
C GLU A 58 19.63 -10.39 -8.93
N LYS A 59 20.00 -10.17 -10.20
CA LYS A 59 19.04 -10.18 -11.30
C LYS A 59 18.59 -11.61 -11.56
N TRP A 60 17.28 -11.81 -11.63
CA TRP A 60 16.71 -13.09 -12.00
C TRP A 60 17.01 -13.34 -13.48
N SER A 61 17.50 -14.53 -13.80
CA SER A 61 17.79 -14.89 -15.19
C SER A 61 16.49 -15.02 -15.98
N ALA A 62 16.54 -14.77 -17.30
CA ALA A 62 15.37 -14.94 -18.16
C ALA A 62 14.74 -16.35 -18.06
N PRO A 63 15.51 -17.47 -17.98
CA PRO A 63 14.94 -18.79 -17.74
C PRO A 63 14.26 -18.92 -16.37
N MET A 64 14.79 -18.28 -15.33
CA MET A 64 14.17 -18.28 -14.00
C MET A 64 12.83 -17.54 -14.02
N LEU A 65 12.77 -16.37 -14.66
CA LEU A 65 11.52 -15.63 -14.88
C LEU A 65 10.53 -16.45 -15.73
N GLY A 66 11.03 -17.13 -16.76
CA GLY A 66 10.29 -18.07 -17.61
C GLY A 66 9.55 -19.16 -16.82
N VAL A 67 10.25 -19.79 -15.87
CA VAL A 67 9.69 -20.81 -14.99
C VAL A 67 8.76 -20.23 -13.94
N LEU A 68 9.08 -19.05 -13.41
CA LEU A 68 8.26 -18.35 -12.43
C LEU A 68 6.87 -18.03 -12.99
N ASN A 69 6.82 -17.48 -14.21
CA ASN A 69 5.60 -16.96 -14.84
C ASN A 69 4.94 -17.96 -15.80
N GLY A 70 5.65 -18.99 -16.24
CA GLY A 70 5.15 -19.99 -17.19
C GLY A 70 5.14 -19.51 -18.64
N ASP A 71 5.88 -18.46 -18.96
CA ASP A 71 6.12 -17.90 -20.30
C ASP A 71 7.44 -18.43 -20.91
N GLY A 72 8.14 -19.34 -20.21
CA GLY A 72 9.36 -20.01 -20.66
C GLY A 72 9.15 -21.46 -21.14
N PRO A 73 10.22 -22.29 -21.14
CA PRO A 73 10.14 -23.70 -21.51
C PRO A 73 9.15 -24.46 -20.63
N SER A 74 8.34 -25.35 -21.23
CA SER A 74 7.43 -26.23 -20.50
C SER A 74 8.13 -27.29 -19.64
N LYS A 75 9.46 -27.46 -19.83
CA LYS A 75 10.30 -28.42 -19.10
C LYS A 75 11.69 -27.84 -18.89
N VAL A 76 12.22 -27.96 -17.67
CA VAL A 76 13.60 -27.55 -17.32
C VAL A 76 14.30 -28.69 -16.59
N LYS A 77 15.45 -29.12 -17.10
CA LYS A 77 16.24 -30.25 -16.55
C LYS A 77 15.40 -31.53 -16.34
N GLY A 78 14.48 -31.82 -17.26
CA GLY A 78 13.60 -32.99 -17.18
C GLY A 78 12.34 -32.81 -16.34
N VAL A 79 12.21 -31.71 -15.59
CA VAL A 79 11.07 -31.41 -14.72
C VAL A 79 10.07 -30.52 -15.45
N ASP A 80 8.79 -30.91 -15.44
CA ASP A 80 7.71 -30.12 -16.04
C ASP A 80 7.48 -28.82 -15.24
N VAL A 81 7.37 -27.71 -15.96
CA VAL A 81 6.97 -26.42 -15.41
C VAL A 81 5.44 -26.41 -15.29
N PRO A 82 4.87 -26.08 -14.12
CA PRO A 82 3.42 -26.00 -13.95
C PRO A 82 2.79 -25.04 -14.97
N VAL A 83 1.55 -25.32 -15.36
CA VAL A 83 0.76 -24.37 -16.17
C VAL A 83 0.67 -23.03 -15.44
N GLY A 84 1.10 -21.94 -16.10
CA GLY A 84 1.19 -20.60 -15.51
C GLY A 84 2.36 -20.40 -14.54
N GLY A 85 3.33 -21.32 -14.54
CA GLY A 85 4.57 -21.25 -13.75
C GLY A 85 4.39 -21.49 -12.26
N CYS A 86 5.49 -21.33 -11.52
CA CYS A 86 5.51 -21.45 -10.06
C CYS A 86 4.55 -20.46 -9.37
N ASN A 87 4.31 -19.29 -9.95
CA ASN A 87 3.37 -18.31 -9.42
C ASN A 87 1.94 -18.86 -9.40
N ALA A 88 1.47 -19.45 -10.52
CA ALA A 88 0.13 -20.03 -10.59
C ALA A 88 0.00 -21.28 -9.71
N GLU A 89 1.06 -22.08 -9.59
CA GLU A 89 1.10 -23.22 -8.68
C GLU A 89 0.95 -22.79 -7.22
N ALA A 90 1.75 -21.81 -6.78
CA ALA A 90 1.67 -21.29 -5.42
C ALA A 90 0.27 -20.72 -5.10
N ARG A 91 -0.33 -19.97 -6.02
CA ARG A 91 -1.71 -19.46 -5.85
C ARG A 91 -2.74 -20.59 -5.70
N ARG A 92 -2.63 -21.65 -6.51
CA ARG A 92 -3.50 -22.84 -6.41
C ARG A 92 -3.34 -23.56 -5.07
N ILE A 93 -2.11 -23.81 -4.65
CA ILE A 93 -1.82 -24.49 -3.37
C ILE A 93 -2.36 -23.67 -2.19
N LEU A 94 -2.17 -22.36 -2.23
CA LEU A 94 -2.61 -21.47 -1.15
C LEU A 94 -4.11 -21.17 -1.21
N GLY A 95 -4.83 -21.55 -2.28
CA GLY A 95 -6.24 -21.20 -2.45
C GLY A 95 -6.48 -19.68 -2.61
N ARG A 96 -5.50 -18.94 -3.14
CA ARG A 96 -5.61 -17.48 -3.29
C ARG A 96 -6.36 -17.12 -4.57
N ASN A 97 -7.57 -16.58 -4.42
CA ASN A 97 -8.34 -15.96 -5.50
C ASN A 97 -8.08 -14.44 -5.51
N THR A 98 -7.81 -13.87 -6.68
CA THR A 98 -7.53 -12.43 -6.87
C THR A 98 -8.19 -11.88 -8.12
N GLU A 99 -9.33 -12.43 -8.51
CA GLU A 99 -10.03 -12.05 -9.75
C GLU A 99 -10.82 -10.73 -9.63
N GLY A 100 -10.82 -10.09 -8.45
CA GLY A 100 -11.62 -8.90 -8.15
C GLY A 100 -13.11 -9.19 -7.99
N LYS A 101 -13.49 -10.46 -7.83
CA LYS A 101 -14.88 -10.91 -7.68
C LYS A 101 -15.35 -10.74 -6.22
N PRO A 102 -16.66 -10.53 -6.00
CA PRO A 102 -17.21 -10.44 -4.65
C PRO A 102 -16.79 -11.62 -3.76
N GLY A 103 -15.97 -11.32 -2.76
CA GLY A 103 -15.43 -12.31 -1.81
C GLY A 103 -13.94 -12.61 -1.96
N ASP A 104 -13.21 -11.93 -2.85
CA ASP A 104 -11.76 -11.96 -2.89
C ASP A 104 -11.09 -10.67 -2.36
N GLU A 105 -9.76 -10.71 -2.24
CA GLU A 105 -8.96 -9.61 -1.69
C GLU A 105 -9.01 -8.36 -2.57
N GLY A 106 -9.06 -8.54 -3.90
CA GLY A 106 -9.17 -7.43 -4.84
C GLY A 106 -10.48 -6.66 -4.68
N PHE A 107 -11.56 -7.38 -4.35
CA PHE A 107 -12.84 -6.77 -4.04
C PHE A 107 -12.79 -5.92 -2.75
N VAL A 108 -12.11 -6.38 -1.70
CA VAL A 108 -11.95 -5.60 -0.45
C VAL A 108 -11.20 -4.30 -0.70
N LEU A 109 -10.06 -4.37 -1.38
CA LEU A 109 -9.25 -3.19 -1.74
C LEU A 109 -10.02 -2.22 -2.64
N HIS A 110 -10.87 -2.74 -3.53
CA HIS A 110 -11.75 -1.90 -4.36
C HIS A 110 -12.78 -1.12 -3.53
N LEU A 111 -13.39 -1.75 -2.53
CA LEU A 111 -14.33 -1.08 -1.63
C LEU A 111 -13.64 -0.01 -0.79
N GLU A 112 -12.45 -0.29 -0.25
CA GLU A 112 -11.64 0.69 0.48
C GLU A 112 -11.35 1.93 -0.38
N GLY A 113 -10.85 1.71 -1.61
CA GLY A 113 -10.58 2.80 -2.55
C GLY A 113 -11.82 3.60 -2.92
N THR A 114 -12.97 2.92 -3.08
CA THR A 114 -14.24 3.57 -3.39
C THR A 114 -14.73 4.44 -2.22
N ALA A 115 -14.61 3.96 -0.97
CA ALA A 115 -14.95 4.75 0.21
C ALA A 115 -14.14 6.04 0.30
N GLY A 116 -12.81 5.96 0.07
CA GLY A 116 -11.93 7.13 0.03
C GLY A 116 -12.34 8.13 -1.05
N GLN A 117 -12.60 7.65 -2.27
CA GLN A 117 -13.04 8.51 -3.38
C GLN A 117 -14.40 9.18 -3.13
N LEU A 118 -15.33 8.49 -2.48
CA LEU A 118 -16.62 9.06 -2.10
C LEU A 118 -16.44 10.15 -1.05
N ALA A 119 -15.64 9.90 -0.01
CA ALA A 119 -15.32 10.90 1.01
C ALA A 119 -14.69 12.16 0.39
N GLU A 120 -13.71 12.00 -0.50
CA GLU A 120 -13.06 13.11 -1.21
C GLU A 120 -13.98 13.91 -2.13
N LYS A 121 -15.08 13.31 -2.60
CA LYS A 121 -16.09 14.00 -3.43
C LYS A 121 -17.22 14.59 -2.59
N ASP A 122 -17.33 14.24 -1.31
CA ASP A 122 -18.37 14.76 -0.42
C ASP A 122 -18.22 16.28 -0.24
N SER A 123 -19.34 16.99 -0.38
CA SER A 123 -19.37 18.46 -0.31
C SER A 123 -18.92 18.98 1.05
N ARG A 124 -19.11 18.21 2.13
CA ARG A 124 -18.66 18.56 3.49
C ARG A 124 -17.14 18.56 3.59
N LEU A 125 -16.47 17.59 2.96
CA LEU A 125 -15.00 17.57 2.92
C LEU A 125 -14.46 18.70 2.02
N ARG A 126 -15.08 18.90 0.85
CA ARG A 126 -14.72 20.00 -0.06
C ARG A 126 -14.86 21.37 0.61
N ALA A 127 -15.86 21.56 1.46
CA ALA A 127 -16.05 22.80 2.21
C ALA A 127 -14.93 23.07 3.22
N VAL A 128 -14.44 22.05 3.95
CA VAL A 128 -13.30 22.24 4.86
C VAL A 128 -11.97 22.35 4.12
N PHE A 129 -11.81 21.71 2.96
CA PHE A 129 -10.65 21.94 2.09
C PHE A 129 -10.58 23.37 1.56
N ALA A 130 -11.72 23.98 1.21
CA ALA A 130 -11.73 25.38 0.80
C ALA A 130 -11.24 26.31 1.93
N LYS A 131 -11.73 26.13 3.16
CA LYS A 131 -11.28 26.89 4.33
C LYS A 131 -9.79 26.67 4.63
N TRP A 132 -9.33 25.42 4.50
CA TRP A 132 -7.92 25.08 4.63
C TRP A 132 -7.07 25.78 3.56
N SER A 133 -7.53 25.79 2.31
CA SER A 133 -6.83 26.43 1.19
C SER A 133 -6.68 27.94 1.42
N GLU A 134 -7.73 28.60 1.91
CA GLU A 134 -7.69 30.02 2.31
C GLU A 134 -6.68 30.26 3.45
N CYS A 135 -6.64 29.37 4.44
CA CYS A 135 -5.67 29.44 5.54
C CYS A 135 -4.22 29.26 5.06
N MET A 136 -3.99 28.32 4.15
CA MET A 136 -2.68 28.11 3.53
C MET A 136 -2.26 29.34 2.71
N ALA A 137 -3.18 29.92 1.94
CA ALA A 137 -2.92 31.13 1.14
C ALA A 137 -2.54 32.31 2.02
N ALA A 138 -3.21 32.49 3.17
CA ALA A 138 -2.85 33.50 4.17
C ALA A 138 -1.45 33.27 4.78
N SER A 139 -0.96 32.03 4.75
CA SER A 139 0.39 31.64 5.19
C SER A 139 1.42 31.67 4.05
N GLY A 140 1.02 32.10 2.85
CA GLY A 140 1.89 32.22 1.68
C GLY A 140 1.97 30.97 0.77
N TYR A 141 1.12 29.96 1.01
CA TYR A 141 1.12 28.69 0.28
C TYR A 141 -0.17 28.48 -0.51
N TYR A 142 -0.08 28.19 -1.80
CA TYR A 142 -1.24 28.14 -2.70
C TYR A 142 -1.53 26.71 -3.16
N TYR A 143 -2.35 26.00 -2.39
CA TYR A 143 -2.79 24.64 -2.69
C TYR A 143 -4.32 24.56 -2.61
N ARG A 144 -4.93 23.86 -3.56
CA ARG A 144 -6.40 23.72 -3.65
C ARG A 144 -6.96 22.66 -2.70
N ASP A 145 -6.13 21.68 -2.38
CA ASP A 145 -6.47 20.56 -1.51
C ASP A 145 -5.18 20.05 -0.80
N PRO A 146 -5.32 19.35 0.32
CA PRO A 146 -4.16 18.91 1.08
C PRO A 146 -3.29 17.87 0.37
N TRP A 147 -3.82 17.15 -0.64
CA TRP A 147 -3.02 16.21 -1.43
C TRP A 147 -2.05 16.94 -2.36
N GLN A 148 -2.44 18.10 -2.89
CA GLN A 148 -1.56 18.92 -3.73
C GLN A 148 -0.32 19.37 -2.96
N ALA A 149 -0.46 19.73 -1.68
CA ALA A 149 0.66 20.12 -0.83
C ALA A 149 1.56 18.91 -0.49
N ASN A 150 0.93 17.78 -0.12
CA ASN A 150 1.64 16.53 0.20
C ASN A 150 2.39 15.93 -1.00
N GLY A 151 1.86 16.14 -2.21
CA GLY A 151 2.43 15.65 -3.46
C GLY A 151 3.21 16.70 -4.27
N ASP A 152 3.57 17.83 -3.66
CA ASP A 152 4.31 18.88 -4.37
C ASP A 152 5.68 18.35 -4.85
N PRO A 153 5.98 18.40 -6.17
CA PRO A 153 7.26 17.94 -6.71
C PRO A 153 8.48 18.64 -6.10
N ALA A 154 8.33 19.85 -5.57
CA ALA A 154 9.40 20.56 -4.87
C ALA A 154 9.86 19.83 -3.58
N PHE A 155 9.04 18.93 -3.05
CA PHE A 155 9.28 18.17 -1.82
C PHE A 155 9.70 16.71 -2.10
N GLY A 156 10.21 16.41 -3.30
CA GLY A 156 10.56 15.04 -3.73
C GLY A 156 11.86 14.44 -3.16
N ALA A 157 12.68 15.22 -2.44
CA ALA A 157 13.94 14.71 -1.86
C ALA A 157 13.70 13.67 -0.74
N ASP A 158 14.68 12.84 -0.41
CA ASP A 158 14.52 11.86 0.69
C ASP A 158 14.52 12.49 2.09
N ILE A 159 15.15 13.65 2.22
CA ILE A 159 15.24 14.43 3.45
C ILE A 159 14.49 15.73 3.21
N ALA A 160 13.61 16.09 4.15
CA ALA A 160 12.80 17.29 4.02
C ALA A 160 13.65 18.56 4.03
N SER A 161 13.34 19.47 3.11
CA SER A 161 13.95 20.79 3.09
C SER A 161 13.33 21.71 4.15
N ALA A 162 13.99 22.82 4.48
CA ALA A 162 13.41 23.83 5.37
C ALA A 162 12.07 24.39 4.82
N ALA A 163 11.95 24.52 3.48
CA ALA A 163 10.72 24.95 2.83
C ALA A 163 9.60 23.90 2.97
N GLU A 164 9.93 22.61 2.82
CA GLU A 164 8.98 21.51 3.04
C GLU A 164 8.47 21.50 4.49
N ILE A 165 9.38 21.59 5.46
CA ILE A 165 9.03 21.61 6.89
C ILE A 165 8.13 22.81 7.22
N ALA A 166 8.45 24.00 6.73
CA ALA A 166 7.62 25.18 6.94
C ALA A 166 6.23 25.03 6.33
N THR A 167 6.15 24.48 5.10
CA THR A 167 4.88 24.24 4.40
C THR A 167 4.03 23.20 5.11
N ALA A 168 4.62 22.07 5.52
CA ALA A 168 3.95 21.01 6.25
C ALA A 168 3.47 21.47 7.64
N THR A 169 4.24 22.32 8.32
CA THR A 169 3.85 22.91 9.61
C THR A 169 2.63 23.82 9.45
N ALA A 170 2.61 24.66 8.40
CA ALA A 170 1.44 25.47 8.06
C ALA A 170 0.22 24.60 7.69
N ASP A 171 0.43 23.52 6.91
CA ASP A 171 -0.62 22.57 6.55
C ASP A 171 -1.31 22.02 7.80
N VAL A 172 -0.55 21.42 8.72
CA VAL A 172 -1.13 20.81 9.93
C VAL A 172 -1.84 21.85 10.80
N ALA A 173 -1.28 23.06 10.94
CA ALA A 173 -1.95 24.13 11.68
C ALA A 173 -3.28 24.56 11.05
N CYS A 174 -3.33 24.68 9.72
CA CYS A 174 -4.55 24.99 8.98
C CYS A 174 -5.58 23.85 9.03
N ARG A 175 -5.12 22.59 9.00
CA ARG A 175 -5.99 21.41 9.14
C ARG A 175 -6.63 21.36 10.52
N ASP A 176 -5.86 21.62 11.57
CA ASP A 176 -6.34 21.64 12.95
C ASP A 176 -7.39 22.74 13.14
N LYS A 177 -7.06 23.97 12.71
CA LYS A 177 -7.96 25.14 12.77
C LYS A 177 -9.34 24.91 12.13
N HIS A 178 -9.38 24.12 11.05
CA HIS A 178 -10.61 23.86 10.29
C HIS A 178 -11.16 22.44 10.46
N ASN A 179 -10.61 21.66 11.39
CA ASN A 179 -10.98 20.27 11.65
C ASN A 179 -11.04 19.42 10.37
N VAL A 180 -10.07 19.59 9.48
CA VAL A 180 -10.02 18.89 8.19
C VAL A 180 -9.95 17.38 8.42
N ASN A 181 -9.04 16.94 9.28
CA ASN A 181 -8.79 15.52 9.51
C ASN A 181 -9.98 14.82 10.18
N GLY A 182 -10.64 15.48 11.14
CA GLY A 182 -11.81 14.92 11.80
C GLY A 182 -12.99 14.75 10.84
N VAL A 183 -13.25 15.74 9.97
CA VAL A 183 -14.29 15.63 8.93
C VAL A 183 -13.93 14.54 7.92
N TRP A 184 -12.67 14.48 7.47
CA TRP A 184 -12.23 13.49 6.48
C TRP A 184 -12.39 12.06 6.99
N VAL A 185 -11.88 11.76 8.19
CA VAL A 185 -11.98 10.42 8.79
C VAL A 185 -13.43 10.03 9.03
N ALA A 186 -14.27 10.94 9.54
CA ALA A 186 -15.68 10.66 9.78
C ALA A 186 -16.44 10.31 8.49
N LEU A 187 -16.16 11.02 7.40
CA LEU A 187 -16.78 10.74 6.10
C LEU A 187 -16.30 9.43 5.50
N GLN A 188 -15.00 9.17 5.57
CA GLN A 188 -14.44 7.92 5.07
C GLN A 188 -15.00 6.73 5.83
N ALA A 189 -15.06 6.79 7.16
CA ALA A 189 -15.69 5.76 7.99
C ALA A 189 -17.16 5.55 7.61
N ALA A 190 -17.94 6.63 7.45
CA ALA A 190 -19.34 6.52 7.07
C ALA A 190 -19.53 5.82 5.71
N TYR A 191 -18.70 6.12 4.71
CA TYR A 191 -18.76 5.43 3.42
C TYR A 191 -18.24 4.00 3.48
N GLN A 192 -17.22 3.72 4.30
CA GLN A 192 -16.76 2.35 4.56
C GLN A 192 -17.89 1.53 5.19
N ASP A 193 -18.59 2.04 6.21
CA ASP A 193 -19.70 1.36 6.87
C ASP A 193 -20.84 1.05 5.88
N GLN A 194 -21.23 2.01 5.05
CA GLN A 194 -22.25 1.80 4.00
C GLN A 194 -21.84 0.71 3.00
N LEU A 195 -20.58 0.70 2.56
CA LEU A 195 -20.06 -0.29 1.64
C LEU A 195 -19.94 -1.66 2.32
N ILE A 196 -19.60 -1.72 3.61
CA ILE A 196 -19.56 -2.95 4.39
C ILE A 196 -20.96 -3.54 4.52
N GLU A 197 -21.95 -2.74 4.91
CA GLU A 197 -23.34 -3.16 5.07
C GLU A 197 -23.91 -3.70 3.75
N SER A 198 -23.73 -2.97 2.66
CA SER A 198 -24.22 -3.37 1.33
C SER A 198 -23.49 -4.57 0.73
N ASN A 199 -22.29 -4.90 1.21
CA ASN A 199 -21.47 -6.01 0.69
C ASN A 199 -21.14 -7.08 1.75
N ALA A 200 -21.91 -7.14 2.84
CA ALA A 200 -21.59 -7.93 4.02
C ALA A 200 -21.40 -9.44 3.71
N ASP A 201 -22.20 -10.00 2.81
CA ASP A 201 -22.06 -11.39 2.37
C ASP A 201 -20.75 -11.66 1.63
N ALA A 202 -20.36 -10.75 0.74
CA ALA A 202 -19.09 -10.86 0.02
C ALA A 202 -17.91 -10.75 0.99
N LEU A 203 -17.96 -9.80 1.93
CA LEU A 203 -16.92 -9.63 2.95
C LEU A 203 -16.83 -10.85 3.89
N ARG A 204 -17.96 -11.44 4.31
CA ARG A 204 -17.98 -12.69 5.10
C ARG A 204 -17.36 -13.87 4.33
N ARG A 205 -17.66 -13.99 3.03
CA ARG A 205 -17.04 -15.00 2.17
C ARG A 205 -15.54 -14.80 2.09
N HIS A 206 -15.08 -13.56 1.95
CA HIS A 206 -13.66 -13.23 1.96
C HIS A 206 -12.98 -13.65 3.27
N GLY A 207 -13.55 -13.29 4.44
CA GLY A 207 -13.01 -13.69 5.74
C GLY A 207 -12.89 -15.22 5.89
N SER A 208 -13.90 -15.97 5.41
CA SER A 208 -13.86 -17.44 5.39
C SER A 208 -12.78 -17.99 4.46
N ALA A 209 -12.60 -17.38 3.28
CA ALA A 209 -11.56 -17.76 2.33
C ALA A 209 -10.16 -17.52 2.91
N THR A 210 -9.92 -16.37 3.55
CA THR A 210 -8.65 -16.05 4.21
C THR A 210 -8.30 -17.06 5.30
N ALA A 211 -9.28 -17.50 6.11
CA ALA A 211 -9.07 -18.57 7.08
C ALA A 211 -8.68 -19.91 6.42
N GLY A 212 -9.24 -20.20 5.24
CA GLY A 212 -8.83 -21.34 4.41
C GLY A 212 -7.39 -21.23 3.94
N GLN A 213 -7.01 -20.07 3.39
CA GLN A 213 -5.65 -19.81 2.91
C GLN A 213 -4.61 -19.98 4.04
N LEU A 214 -4.92 -19.52 5.26
CA LEU A 214 -4.04 -19.69 6.41
C LEU A 214 -3.81 -21.17 6.73
N ARG A 215 -4.86 -22.00 6.71
CA ARG A 215 -4.73 -23.46 6.91
C ARG A 215 -3.88 -24.11 5.82
N HIS A 216 -4.08 -23.73 4.56
CA HIS A 216 -3.26 -24.22 3.46
C HIS A 216 -1.78 -23.85 3.65
N ALA A 217 -1.50 -22.60 4.04
CA ALA A 217 -0.14 -22.16 4.34
C ALA A 217 0.50 -22.97 5.48
N THR A 218 -0.23 -23.20 6.58
CA THR A 218 0.26 -24.03 7.70
C THR A 218 0.59 -25.46 7.25
N ASN A 219 -0.25 -26.08 6.42
CA ASN A 219 0.01 -27.43 5.90
C ASN A 219 1.27 -27.48 5.03
N VAL A 220 1.44 -26.49 4.13
CA VAL A 220 2.63 -26.36 3.29
C VAL A 220 3.90 -26.23 4.14
N LEU A 221 3.86 -25.40 5.19
CA LEU A 221 5.00 -25.18 6.10
C LEU A 221 5.31 -26.42 6.95
N ALA A 222 4.30 -27.19 7.34
CA ALA A 222 4.46 -28.44 8.06
C ALA A 222 5.00 -29.59 7.20
N GLY A 223 5.12 -29.40 5.87
CA GLY A 223 5.52 -30.45 4.93
C GLY A 223 4.41 -31.46 4.62
N ASN A 224 3.20 -31.21 5.10
CA ASN A 224 2.01 -32.02 4.81
C ASN A 224 1.47 -31.59 3.44
N ARG A 225 1.96 -32.23 2.38
CA ARG A 225 1.44 -32.05 1.02
C ARG A 225 0.25 -32.96 0.76
#